data_AF-A0A6G9FI38-F1
#
_entry.id   AF-A0A6G9FI38-F1
#
_cell.length_a   1.000
_cell.length_b   1.000
_cell.length_c   1.000
_cell.angle_alpha   90.00
_cell.angle_beta   90.00
_cell.angle_gamma   90.00
#
_symmetry.space_group_name_H-M   'P 1'
#
loop_
_entity.id
_entity.type
_entity.pdbx_description
1 polymer ?
#
loop_
_entity_poly.entity_id
_entity_poly.type
_entity_poly.pdbx_seq_one_letter_code
_entity_poly.pdbx_strand_id
1 'polypeptide(L)'
;MGVLKRFEQRLEGLVNGTFAKVFKSEVQPVEIAGALQRECDNNATIWNRERTVVPNDFIVELSTPDFERLSPYSGQLGDELSGLVRDYAKQQRYTFMGPIKVHLEKADDLDTGLYRVRSRTLASSTSQAPGGRPGGGPQAVAGPAGGYGYPPAGAPPMPAAPPPGMSAGPRPGPAAGQRAAGPGAMPNTQVRRWIEINGTRHQISRPTLVLGRSTDADVRIDDPGVSRRHCEIRTGTPSTIQDLGSTNGIVVDGQHTTRATLRDGSRIVVGSTTIVYRQAEG
;
A
#
# COMPACT_ATOMS: atom_id res chain seq x y z
N MET A 1 9.74 -6.23 31.46
CA MET A 1 9.53 -7.30 30.44
C MET A 1 8.70 -6.70 29.31
N GLY A 2 9.15 -6.82 28.07
CA GLY A 2 8.45 -6.28 26.91
C GLY A 2 7.12 -7.01 26.62
N VAL A 3 6.15 -6.26 26.10
CA VAL A 3 4.81 -6.76 25.70
C VAL A 3 4.87 -7.88 24.67
N LEU A 4 5.84 -7.84 23.74
CA LEU A 4 6.07 -8.88 22.73
C LEU A 4 6.44 -10.22 23.35
N LYS A 5 7.33 -10.22 24.36
CA LYS A 5 7.77 -11.44 25.04
C LYS A 5 6.64 -12.13 25.82
N ARG A 6 5.66 -11.35 26.33
CA ARG A 6 4.48 -11.90 26.99
C ARG A 6 3.50 -12.51 26.00
N PHE A 7 3.38 -11.92 24.81
CA PHE A 7 2.60 -12.49 23.73
C PHE A 7 3.18 -13.82 23.26
N GLU A 8 4.49 -13.89 23.02
CA GLU A 8 5.18 -15.14 22.66
C GLU A 8 4.90 -16.25 23.69
N GLN A 9 5.03 -15.95 24.99
CA GLN A 9 4.76 -16.92 26.06
C GLN A 9 3.30 -17.38 26.13
N ARG A 10 2.33 -16.49 25.88
CA ARG A 10 0.90 -16.86 25.84
C ARG A 10 0.55 -17.66 24.60
N LEU A 11 1.13 -17.30 23.47
CA LEU A 11 0.98 -18.01 22.20
C LEU A 11 1.57 -19.43 22.29
N GLU A 12 2.74 -19.58 22.91
CA GLU A 12 3.37 -20.88 23.20
C GLU A 12 2.51 -21.74 24.13
N GLY A 13 1.86 -21.14 25.13
CA GLY A 13 0.99 -21.86 26.08
C GLY A 13 -0.39 -22.23 25.52
N LEU A 14 -0.89 -21.50 24.53
CA LEU A 14 -2.19 -21.76 23.89
C LEU A 14 -2.14 -22.91 22.89
N VAL A 15 -0.96 -23.25 22.36
CA VAL A 15 -0.83 -24.27 21.32
C VAL A 15 0.10 -25.38 21.80
N ASN A 16 -0.49 -26.40 22.45
CA ASN A 16 0.18 -27.65 22.76
C ASN A 16 0.72 -28.31 21.47
N GLY A 17 2.02 -28.14 21.20
CA GLY A 17 2.85 -29.08 20.45
C GLY A 17 2.92 -28.98 18.92
N THR A 18 2.23 -28.04 18.27
CA THR A 18 2.15 -28.01 16.78
C THR A 18 2.50 -26.68 16.11
N PHE A 19 2.83 -25.63 16.87
CA PHE A 19 3.08 -24.29 16.30
C PHE A 19 4.49 -24.18 15.64
N ALA A 20 5.58 -24.51 16.33
CA ALA A 20 6.94 -24.31 15.80
C ALA A 20 7.28 -25.15 14.54
N LYS A 21 6.53 -26.24 14.27
CA LYS A 21 6.75 -27.13 13.12
C LYS A 21 5.92 -26.74 11.89
N VAL A 22 4.78 -26.08 12.10
CA VAL A 22 3.87 -25.60 11.04
C VAL A 22 4.22 -24.17 10.62
N PHE A 23 4.82 -23.38 11.53
CA PHE A 23 5.20 -21.98 11.29
C PHE A 23 6.68 -21.78 10.96
N LYS A 24 7.27 -22.64 10.11
CA LYS A 24 8.30 -22.18 9.15
C LYS A 24 7.64 -21.33 8.03
N SER A 25 6.65 -20.54 8.43
CA SER A 25 5.99 -19.53 7.64
C SER A 25 6.99 -18.40 7.45
N GLU A 26 7.01 -17.83 6.26
CA GLU A 26 7.80 -16.62 6.01
C GLU A 26 7.26 -15.41 6.79
N VAL A 27 5.99 -15.45 7.26
CA VAL A 27 5.42 -14.47 8.20
C VAL A 27 5.38 -15.04 9.62
N GLN A 28 6.06 -14.38 10.57
CA GLN A 28 5.97 -14.74 11.99
C GLN A 28 4.90 -13.90 12.71
N PRO A 29 4.12 -14.47 13.64
CA PRO A 29 3.13 -13.71 14.41
C PRO A 29 3.70 -12.56 15.23
N VAL A 30 4.97 -12.66 15.66
CA VAL A 30 5.66 -11.57 16.35
C VAL A 30 5.90 -10.37 15.42
N GLU A 31 6.09 -10.61 14.11
CA GLU A 31 6.23 -9.54 13.12
C GLU A 31 4.90 -8.82 12.92
N ILE A 32 3.79 -9.57 12.84
CA ILE A 32 2.43 -9.00 12.79
C ILE A 32 2.16 -8.17 14.04
N ALA A 33 2.50 -8.68 15.22
CA ALA A 33 2.37 -7.96 16.49
C ALA A 33 3.18 -6.65 16.49
N GLY A 34 4.44 -6.70 16.05
CA GLY A 34 5.30 -5.53 15.94
C GLY A 34 4.83 -4.53 14.88
N ALA A 35 4.20 -5.01 13.80
CA ALA A 35 3.61 -4.16 12.78
C ALA A 35 2.34 -3.46 13.29
N LEU A 36 1.48 -4.15 14.04
CA LEU A 36 0.30 -3.55 14.67
C LEU A 36 0.65 -2.47 15.69
N GLN A 37 1.71 -2.66 16.47
CA GLN A 37 2.22 -1.64 17.39
C GLN A 37 2.68 -0.40 16.64
N ARG A 38 3.51 -0.57 15.60
CA ARG A 38 3.97 0.54 14.74
C ARG A 38 2.80 1.24 14.07
N GLU A 39 1.80 0.49 13.62
CA GLU A 39 0.60 1.04 13.01
C GLU A 39 -0.21 1.90 13.98
N CYS A 40 -0.29 1.49 15.26
CA CYS A 40 -0.89 2.31 16.32
C CYS A 40 -0.13 3.61 16.52
N ASP A 41 1.20 3.55 16.60
CA ASP A 41 2.06 4.72 16.83
C ASP A 41 1.99 5.70 15.65
N ASN A 42 1.99 5.19 14.42
CA ASN A 42 1.95 5.98 13.19
C ASN A 42 0.61 6.70 12.98
N ASN A 43 -0.51 6.06 13.33
CA ASN A 43 -1.86 6.64 13.21
C ASN A 43 -2.36 7.27 14.53
N ALA A 44 -1.49 7.38 15.53
CA ALA A 44 -1.80 8.03 16.80
C ALA A 44 -2.07 9.52 16.56
N THR A 45 -3.33 9.93 16.74
CA THR A 45 -3.77 11.31 16.53
C THR A 45 -4.03 11.97 17.87
N ILE A 46 -3.44 13.15 18.09
CA ILE A 46 -3.67 13.93 19.31
C ILE A 46 -5.06 14.58 19.20
N TRP A 47 -6.02 14.11 19.99
CA TRP A 47 -7.39 14.63 19.96
C TRP A 47 -7.56 15.83 20.91
N ASN A 48 -6.89 15.80 22.06
CA ASN A 48 -6.82 16.94 22.98
C ASN A 48 -5.46 16.94 23.71
N ARG A 49 -5.20 17.95 24.55
CA ARG A 49 -3.93 18.10 25.29
C ARG A 49 -3.59 16.92 26.21
N GLU A 50 -4.56 16.05 26.52
CA GLU A 50 -4.42 14.96 27.49
C GLU A 50 -4.63 13.56 26.90
N ARG A 51 -5.10 13.45 25.64
CA ARG A 51 -5.54 12.19 25.05
C ARG A 51 -5.10 12.08 23.60
N THR A 52 -4.28 11.06 23.36
CA THR A 52 -3.93 10.57 22.04
C THR A 52 -4.86 9.41 21.69
N VAL A 53 -5.49 9.51 20.53
CA VAL A 53 -6.47 8.55 20.02
C VAL A 53 -5.82 7.69 18.95
N VAL A 54 -6.08 6.39 19.01
CA VAL A 54 -5.55 5.40 18.06
C VAL A 54 -6.68 4.63 17.37
N PRO A 55 -6.42 4.06 16.17
CA PRO A 55 -7.38 3.19 15.48
C PRO A 55 -7.80 2.01 16.34
N ASN A 56 -9.05 1.58 16.18
CA ASN A 56 -9.65 0.48 16.93
C ASN A 56 -10.03 -0.72 16.06
N ASP A 57 -9.89 -0.63 14.74
CA ASP A 57 -10.12 -1.75 13.83
C ASP A 57 -8.84 -1.98 13.02
N PHE A 58 -8.30 -3.20 13.10
CA PHE A 58 -7.10 -3.59 12.40
C PHE A 58 -7.37 -4.82 11.54
N ILE A 59 -6.95 -4.73 10.28
CA ILE A 59 -7.08 -5.78 9.28
C ILE A 59 -5.67 -6.24 8.94
N VAL A 60 -5.36 -7.49 9.24
CA VAL A 60 -4.10 -8.12 8.85
C VAL A 60 -4.37 -8.94 7.60
N GLU A 61 -4.04 -8.37 6.46
CA GLU A 61 -4.15 -9.03 5.17
C GLU A 61 -2.93 -9.92 4.95
N LEU A 62 -3.18 -11.18 4.61
CA LEU A 62 -2.18 -12.22 4.40
C LEU A 62 -2.33 -12.80 3.00
N SER A 63 -1.23 -13.34 2.46
CA SER A 63 -1.28 -14.11 1.22
C SER A 63 -2.27 -15.28 1.33
N THR A 64 -2.86 -15.70 0.21
CA THR A 64 -3.77 -16.87 0.16
C THR A 64 -3.20 -18.12 0.85
N PRO A 65 -1.97 -18.59 0.55
CA PRO A 65 -1.43 -19.79 1.20
C PRO A 65 -1.11 -19.61 2.68
N ASP A 66 -0.76 -18.40 3.13
CA ASP A 66 -0.54 -18.13 4.55
C ASP A 66 -1.85 -18.04 5.33
N PHE A 67 -2.86 -17.39 4.74
CA PHE A 67 -4.20 -17.29 5.30
C PHE A 67 -4.85 -18.67 5.45
N GLU A 68 -4.76 -19.55 4.45
CA GLU A 68 -5.33 -20.91 4.54
C GLU A 68 -4.71 -21.72 5.69
N ARG A 69 -3.41 -21.57 5.93
CA ARG A 69 -2.70 -22.21 7.05
C ARG A 69 -3.09 -21.62 8.41
N LEU A 70 -3.33 -20.31 8.45
CA LEU A 70 -3.67 -19.56 9.66
C LEU A 70 -5.18 -19.57 9.96
N SER A 71 -6.02 -19.87 8.98
CA SER A 71 -7.49 -19.89 9.06
C SER A 71 -8.02 -20.66 10.29
N PRO A 72 -7.50 -21.86 10.62
CA PRO A 72 -7.95 -22.60 11.81
C PRO A 72 -7.71 -21.87 13.14
N TYR A 73 -6.71 -20.98 13.18
CA TYR A 73 -6.29 -20.26 14.39
C TYR A 73 -6.60 -18.76 14.32
N SER A 74 -7.19 -18.28 13.22
CA SER A 74 -7.41 -16.86 12.93
C SER A 74 -8.19 -16.13 14.03
N GLY A 75 -9.22 -16.77 14.60
CA GLY A 75 -10.00 -16.23 15.73
C GLY A 75 -9.14 -16.05 16.99
N GLN A 76 -8.48 -17.11 17.45
CA GLN A 76 -7.64 -17.06 18.66
C GLN A 76 -6.46 -16.10 18.49
N LEU A 77 -5.84 -16.09 17.31
CA LEU A 77 -4.71 -15.22 17.00
C LEU A 77 -5.17 -13.75 16.95
N GLY A 78 -6.33 -13.47 16.35
CA GLY A 78 -6.94 -12.14 16.36
C GLY A 78 -7.26 -11.64 17.77
N ASP A 79 -7.78 -12.51 18.65
CA ASP A 79 -8.05 -12.18 20.05
C ASP A 79 -6.77 -11.87 20.83
N GLU A 80 -5.71 -12.68 20.67
CA GLU A 80 -4.41 -12.45 21.31
C GLU A 80 -3.74 -11.17 20.80
N LEU A 81 -3.75 -10.91 19.49
CA LEU A 81 -3.23 -9.67 18.90
C LEU A 81 -4.03 -8.45 19.41
N SER A 82 -5.35 -8.55 19.48
CA SER A 82 -6.22 -7.50 20.04
C SER A 82 -5.86 -7.21 21.50
N GLY A 83 -5.63 -8.27 22.30
CA GLY A 83 -5.19 -8.17 23.68
C GLY A 83 -3.84 -7.48 23.82
N LEU A 84 -2.87 -7.83 22.97
CA LEU A 84 -1.54 -7.23 22.93
C LEU A 84 -1.59 -5.74 22.59
N VAL A 85 -2.30 -5.37 21.52
CA VAL A 85 -2.40 -3.97 21.10
C VAL A 85 -3.11 -3.14 22.17
N ARG A 86 -4.13 -3.70 22.84
CA ARG A 86 -4.77 -3.06 23.99
C ARG A 86 -3.80 -2.82 25.14
N ASP A 87 -3.00 -3.81 25.51
CA ASP A 87 -2.01 -3.68 26.58
C ASP A 87 -0.90 -2.68 26.20
N TYR A 88 -0.49 -2.64 24.93
CA TYR A 88 0.47 -1.67 24.41
C TYR A 88 -0.06 -0.24 24.48
N ALA A 89 -1.27 0.00 23.99
CA ALA A 89 -1.93 1.30 24.07
C ALA A 89 -2.08 1.80 25.51
N LYS A 90 -2.40 0.92 26.47
CA LYS A 90 -2.42 1.28 27.90
C LYS A 90 -1.05 1.75 28.40
N GLN A 91 0.03 1.11 27.99
CA GLN A 91 1.39 1.52 28.36
C GLN A 91 1.76 2.90 27.78
N GLN A 92 1.36 3.16 26.53
CA GLN A 92 1.60 4.43 25.86
C GLN A 92 0.57 5.53 26.18
N ARG A 93 -0.40 5.25 27.08
CA ARG A 93 -1.54 6.12 27.41
C ARG A 93 -2.41 6.52 26.20
N TYR A 94 -2.50 5.64 25.20
CA TYR A 94 -3.41 5.80 24.08
C TYR A 94 -4.84 5.39 24.46
N THR A 95 -5.81 6.05 23.83
CA THR A 95 -7.23 5.79 24.01
C THR A 95 -7.86 5.34 22.70
N PHE A 96 -8.57 4.22 22.70
CA PHE A 96 -9.36 3.77 21.54
C PHE A 96 -10.75 4.44 21.55
N MET A 97 -11.31 4.72 20.37
CA MET A 97 -12.70 5.23 20.22
C MET A 97 -13.78 4.13 20.21
N GLY A 98 -13.45 2.94 20.74
CA GLY A 98 -14.33 1.78 20.72
C GLY A 98 -13.61 0.50 21.13
N PRO A 99 -14.28 -0.66 21.05
CA PRO A 99 -13.62 -1.95 21.25
C PRO A 99 -12.59 -2.17 20.14
N ILE A 100 -11.40 -2.63 20.53
CA ILE A 100 -10.38 -3.02 19.56
C ILE A 100 -10.76 -4.35 18.93
N LYS A 101 -10.66 -4.42 17.60
CA LYS A 101 -10.82 -5.65 16.82
C LYS A 101 -9.63 -5.81 15.91
N VAL A 102 -9.04 -7.00 15.94
CA VAL A 102 -8.02 -7.42 14.98
C VAL A 102 -8.58 -8.64 14.26
N HIS A 103 -8.68 -8.58 12.94
CA HIS A 103 -9.07 -9.71 12.12
C HIS A 103 -8.06 -9.95 11.01
N LEU A 104 -7.95 -11.22 10.61
CA LEU A 104 -7.10 -11.64 9.52
C LEU A 104 -7.97 -11.73 8.27
N GLU A 105 -7.49 -11.21 7.15
CA GLU A 105 -8.17 -11.27 5.85
C GLU A 105 -7.20 -11.82 4.80
N LYS A 106 -7.74 -12.45 3.76
CA LYS A 106 -6.92 -12.90 2.63
C LYS A 106 -6.79 -11.79 1.60
N ALA A 107 -5.60 -11.63 1.08
CA ALA A 107 -5.29 -10.73 -0.02
C ALA A 107 -4.63 -11.54 -1.14
N ASP A 108 -5.35 -11.67 -2.25
CA ASP A 108 -4.88 -12.43 -3.42
C ASP A 108 -3.83 -11.64 -4.23
N ASP A 109 -3.60 -10.36 -3.90
CA ASP A 109 -2.53 -9.50 -4.42
C ASP A 109 -1.18 -9.65 -3.68
N LEU A 110 -1.13 -10.38 -2.56
CA LEU A 110 0.07 -10.57 -1.75
C LEU A 110 0.77 -11.90 -2.07
N ASP A 111 2.09 -11.84 -2.26
CA ASP A 111 2.94 -13.04 -2.33
C ASP A 111 3.06 -13.75 -0.97
N THR A 112 3.38 -15.04 -1.00
CA THR A 112 3.67 -15.84 0.21
C THR A 112 4.75 -15.17 1.05
N GLY A 113 4.56 -15.17 2.37
CA GLY A 113 5.50 -14.53 3.28
C GLY A 113 5.31 -13.03 3.45
N LEU A 114 4.31 -12.45 2.80
CA LEU A 114 3.99 -11.03 2.90
C LEU A 114 2.66 -10.83 3.63
N TYR A 115 2.62 -9.74 4.38
CA TYR A 115 1.43 -9.30 5.08
C TYR A 115 1.30 -7.79 4.99
N ARG A 116 0.06 -7.31 5.00
CA ARG A 116 -0.27 -5.88 5.01
C ARG A 116 -1.18 -5.62 6.20
N VAL A 117 -0.84 -4.63 7.01
CA VAL A 117 -1.69 -4.21 8.13
C VAL A 117 -2.41 -2.94 7.71
N ARG A 118 -3.74 -2.95 7.82
CA ARG A 118 -4.58 -1.76 7.61
C ARG A 118 -5.23 -1.40 8.91
N SER A 119 -5.18 -0.13 9.26
CA SER A 119 -5.90 0.40 10.42
C SER A 119 -7.08 1.26 9.97
N ARG A 120 -8.18 1.17 10.72
CA ARG A 120 -9.38 1.98 10.52
C ARG A 120 -9.87 2.50 11.87
N THR A 121 -10.21 3.77 11.90
CA THR A 121 -10.90 4.41 13.02
C THR A 121 -12.41 4.24 12.82
N LEU A 122 -12.96 3.17 13.40
CA LEU A 122 -14.41 3.00 13.45
C LEU A 122 -14.91 3.69 14.72
N ALA A 123 -15.38 4.92 14.57
CA ALA A 123 -16.12 5.59 15.62
C ALA A 123 -17.30 4.70 16.01
N SER A 124 -17.32 4.23 17.26
CA SER A 124 -18.49 3.54 17.78
C SER A 124 -19.60 4.59 17.93
N SER A 125 -20.34 4.83 16.87
CA SER A 125 -21.65 5.47 16.97
C SER A 125 -22.53 4.48 17.73
N THR A 126 -22.65 4.64 19.03
CA THR A 126 -23.73 4.05 19.80
C THR A 126 -25.04 4.72 19.35
N SER A 127 -25.53 4.37 18.16
CA SER A 127 -26.96 4.44 17.87
C SER A 127 -27.57 3.16 18.43
N GLN A 128 -27.82 3.21 19.73
CA GLN A 128 -28.75 2.34 20.43
C GLN A 128 -30.09 2.43 19.71
N ALA A 129 -30.39 1.44 18.86
CA ALA A 129 -31.71 1.30 18.26
C ALA A 129 -32.70 0.91 19.37
N PRO A 130 -33.72 1.72 19.70
CA PRO A 130 -34.84 1.26 20.49
C PRO A 130 -35.65 0.29 19.62
N GLY A 131 -35.99 -0.86 20.19
CA GLY A 131 -36.79 -1.87 19.51
C GLY A 131 -38.13 -1.34 19.02
N GLY A 132 -38.49 -1.73 17.80
CA GLY A 132 -39.81 -1.55 17.22
C GLY A 132 -40.18 -2.80 16.42
N ARG A 133 -41.18 -3.53 16.90
CA ARG A 133 -41.76 -4.75 16.33
C ARG A 133 -42.69 -4.43 15.12
N PRO A 134 -43.21 -5.45 14.40
CA PRO A 134 -43.42 -5.45 12.95
C PRO A 134 -44.86 -5.12 12.51
N GLY A 135 -45.00 -4.74 11.23
CA GLY A 135 -46.22 -4.76 10.42
C GLY A 135 -45.81 -4.46 8.98
N GLY A 136 -46.18 -5.21 7.93
CA GLY A 136 -47.40 -5.97 7.70
C GLY A 136 -48.27 -5.19 6.71
N GLY A 137 -48.08 -5.40 5.40
CA GLY A 137 -48.99 -4.92 4.36
C GLY A 137 -48.37 -4.82 2.96
N PRO A 138 -49.12 -5.07 1.86
CA PRO A 138 -48.65 -5.95 0.78
C PRO A 138 -48.62 -5.35 -0.64
N GLN A 139 -47.92 -6.08 -1.52
CA GLN A 139 -48.13 -6.28 -2.97
C GLN A 139 -48.44 -5.07 -3.88
N ALA A 140 -47.46 -4.74 -4.72
CA ALA A 140 -47.73 -4.11 -6.02
C ALA A 140 -47.83 -5.20 -7.10
N VAL A 141 -49.04 -5.32 -7.64
CA VAL A 141 -49.45 -6.20 -8.73
C VAL A 141 -48.96 -5.67 -10.09
N ALA A 142 -48.66 -6.61 -10.98
CA ALA A 142 -48.35 -6.38 -12.38
C ALA A 142 -49.62 -6.10 -13.22
N GLY A 143 -49.47 -5.30 -14.28
CA GLY A 143 -50.45 -5.15 -15.37
C GLY A 143 -49.98 -4.18 -16.47
N PRO A 144 -50.40 -4.34 -17.74
CA PRO A 144 -49.49 -4.25 -18.89
C PRO A 144 -49.87 -3.26 -20.03
N ALA A 145 -48.93 -3.14 -20.98
CA ALA A 145 -49.05 -2.97 -22.45
C ALA A 145 -49.59 -1.67 -23.11
N GLY A 146 -48.85 -1.27 -24.17
CA GLY A 146 -49.21 -0.32 -25.24
C GLY A 146 -48.06 0.67 -25.49
N GLY A 147 -47.45 0.85 -26.67
CA GLY A 147 -47.76 0.48 -28.04
C GLY A 147 -47.63 1.72 -28.94
N TYR A 148 -46.75 1.65 -29.96
CA TYR A 148 -46.63 2.49 -31.19
C TYR A 148 -45.76 3.77 -31.22
N GLY A 149 -44.94 3.86 -32.28
CA GLY A 149 -44.70 5.11 -33.04
C GLY A 149 -43.24 5.47 -33.33
N TYR A 150 -42.83 5.45 -34.61
CA TYR A 150 -41.48 5.69 -35.17
C TYR A 150 -41.11 7.22 -35.30
N PRO A 151 -39.86 7.60 -35.71
CA PRO A 151 -39.09 8.84 -35.42
C PRO A 151 -39.19 9.93 -36.51
N PRO A 152 -38.39 11.04 -36.51
CA PRO A 152 -37.12 11.04 -37.29
C PRO A 152 -36.00 12.07 -36.89
N ALA A 153 -34.84 11.88 -37.56
CA ALA A 153 -33.88 12.86 -38.10
C ALA A 153 -32.90 13.69 -37.21
N GLY A 154 -31.60 13.55 -37.53
CA GLY A 154 -30.62 14.64 -37.42
C GLY A 154 -29.22 14.25 -36.94
N ALA A 155 -28.35 13.74 -37.84
CA ALA A 155 -26.89 13.69 -37.63
C ALA A 155 -26.26 15.09 -37.87
N PRO A 156 -25.01 15.40 -37.41
CA PRO A 156 -23.80 15.05 -38.18
C PRO A 156 -22.56 14.72 -37.26
N PRO A 157 -21.29 14.71 -37.70
CA PRO A 157 -20.52 13.48 -38.00
C PRO A 157 -19.19 13.31 -37.20
N MET A 158 -18.51 12.16 -37.44
CA MET A 158 -17.26 11.68 -36.83
C MET A 158 -15.97 12.42 -37.30
N PRO A 159 -14.78 12.06 -36.77
CA PRO A 159 -13.92 11.06 -37.46
C PRO A 159 -13.26 10.05 -36.49
N ALA A 160 -13.37 8.74 -36.72
CA ALA A 160 -12.60 7.86 -37.62
C ALA A 160 -11.19 7.50 -37.10
N ALA A 161 -11.08 6.26 -36.59
CA ALA A 161 -9.84 5.59 -36.23
C ALA A 161 -9.07 5.08 -37.47
N PRO A 162 -7.74 4.90 -37.42
CA PRO A 162 -6.98 4.25 -38.47
C PRO A 162 -6.99 2.70 -38.34
N PRO A 163 -6.79 1.95 -39.45
CA PRO A 163 -7.07 0.51 -39.55
C PRO A 163 -5.84 -0.39 -39.24
N PRO A 164 -6.04 -1.72 -39.11
CA PRO A 164 -4.96 -2.71 -39.08
C PRO A 164 -4.72 -3.35 -40.46
N GLY A 165 -3.46 -3.68 -40.77
CA GLY A 165 -3.09 -4.40 -41.99
C GLY A 165 -1.68 -5.03 -41.91
N MET A 166 -1.67 -6.37 -41.84
CA MET A 166 -0.59 -7.34 -42.14
C MET A 166 0.07 -7.08 -43.52
N SER A 167 1.24 -7.57 -43.96
CA SER A 167 2.26 -8.56 -43.55
C SER A 167 3.39 -8.57 -44.61
N ALA A 168 4.51 -9.25 -44.29
CA ALA A 168 5.51 -9.90 -45.17
C ALA A 168 6.93 -9.27 -45.23
N GLY A 169 7.93 -9.99 -44.69
CA GLY A 169 9.38 -9.74 -44.88
C GLY A 169 9.93 -10.45 -46.13
N PRO A 170 11.19 -10.96 -46.14
CA PRO A 170 12.43 -10.48 -45.52
C PRO A 170 13.59 -10.39 -46.54
N ARG A 171 14.67 -9.63 -46.26
CA ARG A 171 16.03 -9.90 -46.81
C ARG A 171 17.16 -9.50 -45.83
N PRO A 172 18.26 -10.27 -45.75
CA PRO A 172 19.34 -10.09 -44.76
C PRO A 172 20.61 -9.43 -45.34
N GLY A 173 21.45 -8.85 -44.46
CA GLY A 173 22.83 -8.45 -44.77
C GLY A 173 23.42 -7.45 -43.76
N PRO A 174 24.74 -7.46 -43.50
CA PRO A 174 25.25 -7.62 -42.13
C PRO A 174 26.13 -6.47 -41.58
N ALA A 175 26.32 -6.55 -40.26
CA ALA A 175 27.54 -6.25 -39.49
C ALA A 175 28.08 -4.81 -39.32
N ALA A 176 28.78 -4.71 -38.18
CA ALA A 176 29.82 -3.76 -37.80
C ALA A 176 29.34 -2.45 -37.16
N GLY A 177 29.79 -2.28 -35.92
CA GLY A 177 29.35 -1.23 -35.02
C GLY A 177 29.90 0.15 -35.35
N GLN A 178 29.34 1.13 -34.65
CA GLN A 178 30.11 2.31 -34.29
C GLN A 178 29.65 2.79 -32.93
N ARG A 179 30.59 2.77 -31.98
CA ARG A 179 30.62 3.72 -30.87
C ARG A 179 30.61 5.11 -31.51
N ALA A 180 29.65 5.94 -31.14
CA ALA A 180 29.70 7.37 -31.42
C ALA A 180 29.42 8.10 -30.11
N ALA A 181 30.51 8.39 -29.40
CA ALA A 181 30.59 9.59 -28.60
C ALA A 181 30.53 10.78 -29.56
N GLY A 182 29.64 11.73 -29.31
CA GLY A 182 29.49 12.95 -30.10
C GLY A 182 28.99 14.09 -29.21
N PRO A 183 29.65 15.27 -29.23
CA PRO A 183 29.63 16.27 -28.17
C PRO A 183 28.44 17.23 -28.32
N GLY A 184 27.85 17.58 -27.17
CA GLY A 184 26.77 18.55 -27.06
C GLY A 184 26.54 18.90 -25.60
N ALA A 185 27.61 19.35 -24.92
CA ALA A 185 27.50 19.99 -23.62
C ALA A 185 26.73 21.30 -23.81
N MET A 186 25.41 21.20 -23.76
CA MET A 186 24.55 22.35 -23.46
C MET A 186 24.95 22.88 -22.08
N PRO A 187 24.87 24.20 -21.85
CA PRO A 187 25.17 24.78 -20.54
C PRO A 187 24.29 24.07 -19.52
N ASN A 188 24.92 23.27 -18.66
CA ASN A 188 24.24 22.55 -17.61
C ASN A 188 23.75 23.61 -16.62
N THR A 189 22.53 24.13 -16.81
CA THR A 189 21.73 24.64 -15.71
C THR A 189 21.64 23.47 -14.77
N GLN A 190 22.59 23.41 -13.84
CA GLN A 190 22.87 22.22 -13.07
C GLN A 190 21.81 22.16 -11.99
N VAL A 191 20.61 21.72 -12.39
CA VAL A 191 19.46 21.61 -11.52
C VAL A 191 19.86 20.67 -10.40
N ARG A 192 20.05 21.23 -9.21
CA ARG A 192 20.38 20.48 -8.01
C ARG A 192 19.11 19.77 -7.59
N ARG A 193 19.18 18.45 -7.52
CA ARG A 193 18.07 17.58 -7.15
C ARG A 193 18.43 16.86 -5.87
N TRP A 194 17.50 16.80 -4.94
CA TRP A 194 17.64 16.01 -3.72
C TRP A 194 16.29 15.44 -3.31
N ILE A 195 16.33 14.36 -2.55
CA ILE A 195 15.14 13.80 -1.91
C ILE A 195 15.26 13.97 -0.40
N GLU A 196 14.14 14.23 0.25
CA GLU A 196 14.03 14.29 1.70
C GLU A 196 13.32 13.02 2.19
N ILE A 197 14.00 12.22 3.01
CA ILE A 197 13.50 10.95 3.57
C ILE A 197 13.69 11.01 5.08
N ASN A 198 12.62 10.87 5.88
CA ASN A 198 12.70 10.88 7.35
C ASN A 198 13.47 12.09 7.92
N GLY A 199 13.38 13.25 7.25
CA GLY A 199 14.11 14.48 7.62
C GLY A 199 15.58 14.55 7.15
N THR A 200 16.11 13.50 6.52
CA THR A 200 17.45 13.47 5.95
C THR A 200 17.42 13.82 4.46
N ARG A 201 18.35 14.68 4.02
CA ARG A 201 18.51 15.08 2.61
C ARG A 201 19.51 14.17 1.91
N HIS A 202 19.08 13.54 0.82
CA HIS A 202 19.92 12.74 -0.05
C HIS A 202 20.03 13.39 -1.43
N GLN A 203 21.24 13.78 -1.81
CA GLN A 203 21.48 14.45 -3.09
C GLN A 203 21.43 13.45 -4.25
N ILE A 204 20.72 13.81 -5.32
CA ILE A 204 20.64 13.01 -6.54
C ILE A 204 21.70 13.51 -7.52
N SER A 205 22.85 12.83 -7.53
CA SER A 205 23.97 13.18 -8.42
C SER A 205 24.00 12.34 -9.71
N ARG A 206 23.17 11.30 -9.80
CA ARG A 206 23.14 10.32 -10.90
C ARG A 206 21.91 10.53 -11.81
N PRO A 207 22.00 10.14 -13.11
CA PRO A 207 20.86 10.21 -14.03
C PRO A 207 19.71 9.26 -13.62
N THR A 208 20.04 8.13 -12.99
CA THR A 208 19.07 7.20 -12.41
C THR A 208 19.42 6.98 -10.95
N LEU A 209 18.41 6.98 -10.08
CA LEU A 209 18.52 6.73 -8.65
C LEU A 209 17.54 5.64 -8.26
N VAL A 210 18.03 4.50 -7.78
CA VAL A 210 17.20 3.40 -7.33
C VAL A 210 16.95 3.52 -5.82
N LEU A 211 15.69 3.45 -5.42
CA LEU A 211 15.26 3.41 -4.02
C LEU A 211 14.76 2.01 -3.66
N GLY A 212 15.13 1.53 -2.48
CA GLY A 212 14.71 0.22 -2.00
C GLY A 212 15.33 -0.15 -0.68
N ARG A 213 14.98 -1.31 -0.11
CA ARG A 213 15.56 -1.79 1.15
C ARG A 213 16.88 -2.54 1.00
N SER A 214 17.22 -3.02 -0.21
CA SER A 214 18.44 -3.82 -0.42
C SER A 214 19.69 -2.93 -0.37
N THR A 215 20.83 -3.54 -0.10
CA THR A 215 22.14 -2.91 -0.27
C THR A 215 22.46 -2.57 -1.72
N ASP A 216 21.71 -3.15 -2.66
CA ASP A 216 21.85 -2.90 -4.11
C ASP A 216 21.12 -1.62 -4.58
N ALA A 217 20.37 -0.95 -3.70
CA ALA A 217 19.72 0.33 -3.99
C ALA A 217 20.68 1.51 -3.74
N ASP A 218 20.60 2.56 -4.56
CA ASP A 218 21.37 3.79 -4.35
C ASP A 218 20.96 4.50 -3.06
N VAL A 219 19.66 4.47 -2.76
CA VAL A 219 19.10 5.00 -1.52
C VAL A 219 18.40 3.87 -0.79
N ARG A 220 19.03 3.48 0.31
CA ARG A 220 18.52 2.45 1.20
C ARG A 220 17.43 3.04 2.10
N ILE A 221 16.27 2.41 2.07
CA ILE A 221 15.14 2.72 2.94
C ILE A 221 14.93 1.51 3.85
N ASP A 222 15.22 1.66 5.14
CA ASP A 222 15.00 0.63 6.15
C ASP A 222 13.52 0.61 6.56
N ASP A 223 12.69 0.17 5.63
CA ASP A 223 11.25 0.05 5.78
C ASP A 223 10.79 -1.33 5.27
N PRO A 224 10.10 -2.13 6.10
CA PRO A 224 9.68 -3.48 5.73
C PRO A 224 8.66 -3.48 4.58
N GLY A 225 7.90 -2.39 4.40
CA GLY A 225 6.98 -2.19 3.29
C GLY A 225 7.66 -1.77 1.99
N VAL A 226 8.99 -1.65 1.98
CA VAL A 226 9.77 -1.27 0.79
C VAL A 226 10.48 -2.48 0.20
N SER A 227 10.18 -2.80 -1.06
CA SER A 227 10.86 -3.86 -1.81
C SER A 227 12.37 -3.60 -1.97
N ARG A 228 13.12 -4.68 -2.22
CA ARG A 228 14.59 -4.65 -2.42
C ARG A 228 15.04 -3.57 -3.42
N ARG A 229 14.37 -3.54 -4.58
CA ARG A 229 14.41 -2.48 -5.59
C ARG A 229 12.97 -2.05 -5.79
N HIS A 230 12.55 -0.96 -5.18
CA HIS A 230 11.16 -0.57 -5.14
C HIS A 230 10.81 0.31 -6.33
N CYS A 231 11.50 1.44 -6.45
CA CYS A 231 11.28 2.39 -7.52
C CYS A 231 12.59 3.02 -7.96
N GLU A 232 12.61 3.54 -9.17
CA GLU A 232 13.71 4.34 -9.69
C GLU A 232 13.24 5.73 -10.08
N ILE A 233 14.05 6.72 -9.73
CA ILE A 233 13.89 8.11 -10.17
C ILE A 233 14.88 8.33 -11.31
N ARG A 234 14.36 8.64 -12.50
CA ARG A 234 15.15 9.07 -13.65
C ARG A 234 15.13 10.59 -13.69
N THR A 235 16.29 11.19 -13.48
CA THR A 235 16.45 12.64 -13.57
C THR A 235 16.52 13.07 -15.03
N GLY A 236 15.75 14.09 -15.37
CA GLY A 236 15.61 14.58 -16.74
C GLY A 236 14.68 15.78 -16.81
N THR A 237 14.35 16.19 -18.02
CA THR A 237 13.37 17.24 -18.32
C THR A 237 12.25 16.61 -19.17
N PRO A 238 11.21 16.03 -18.54
CA PRO A 238 10.90 16.05 -17.10
C PRO A 238 11.50 14.89 -16.31
N SER A 239 11.64 15.07 -14.99
CA SER A 239 12.04 13.98 -14.09
C SER A 239 10.88 13.02 -13.89
N THR A 240 11.15 11.72 -13.87
CA THR A 240 10.10 10.70 -13.76
C THR A 240 10.48 9.68 -12.72
N ILE A 241 9.47 9.15 -12.03
CA ILE A 241 9.59 7.98 -11.18
C ILE A 241 8.92 6.80 -11.85
N GLN A 242 9.54 5.63 -11.73
CA GLN A 242 9.03 4.37 -12.23
C GLN A 242 9.11 3.32 -11.13
N ASP A 243 8.02 2.60 -10.96
CA ASP A 243 7.96 1.42 -10.11
C ASP A 243 8.68 0.25 -10.78
N LEU A 244 9.49 -0.48 -10.03
CA LEU A 244 10.29 -1.61 -10.54
C LEU A 244 9.65 -2.98 -10.24
N GLY A 245 8.32 -3.01 -10.10
CA GLY A 245 7.60 -4.19 -9.63
C GLY A 245 7.63 -4.27 -8.11
N SER A 246 7.42 -3.13 -7.45
CA SER A 246 7.29 -3.13 -6.00
C SER A 246 5.98 -3.79 -5.57
N THR A 247 6.01 -4.36 -4.39
CA THR A 247 4.87 -5.11 -3.84
C THR A 247 3.71 -4.18 -3.47
N ASN A 248 4.01 -2.99 -2.95
CA ASN A 248 3.00 -2.03 -2.46
C ASN A 248 2.65 -0.94 -3.50
N GLY A 249 3.38 -0.89 -4.62
CA GLY A 249 3.34 0.22 -5.56
C GLY A 249 3.88 1.52 -4.95
N ILE A 250 3.96 2.55 -5.80
CA ILE A 250 4.29 3.90 -5.37
C ILE A 250 3.05 4.80 -5.37
N VAL A 251 2.96 5.68 -4.39
CA VAL A 251 1.95 6.75 -4.36
C VAL A 251 2.64 8.07 -4.64
N VAL A 252 2.21 8.79 -5.67
CA VAL A 252 2.77 10.10 -6.03
C VAL A 252 1.66 11.13 -5.92
N ASP A 253 1.87 12.15 -5.10
CA ASP A 253 0.93 13.24 -4.84
C ASP A 253 -0.49 12.73 -4.46
N GLY A 254 -0.53 11.60 -3.74
CA GLY A 254 -1.78 10.96 -3.28
C GLY A 254 -2.43 10.00 -4.28
N GLN A 255 -1.81 9.73 -5.43
CA GLN A 255 -2.31 8.81 -6.44
C GLN A 255 -1.39 7.58 -6.57
N HIS A 256 -1.95 6.37 -6.46
CA HIS A 256 -1.22 5.14 -6.73
C HIS A 256 -0.92 5.02 -8.22
N THR A 257 0.34 4.87 -8.59
CA THR A 257 0.77 4.81 -9.98
C THR A 257 2.00 3.91 -10.13
N THR A 258 2.24 3.39 -11.33
CA THR A 258 3.49 2.69 -11.68
C THR A 258 4.50 3.61 -12.34
N ARG A 259 4.06 4.76 -12.86
CA ARG A 259 4.92 5.77 -13.46
C ARG A 259 4.30 7.14 -13.32
N ALA A 260 5.09 8.11 -12.84
CA ALA A 260 4.65 9.49 -12.73
C ALA A 260 5.78 10.47 -13.03
N THR A 261 5.37 11.68 -13.41
CA THR A 261 6.29 12.80 -13.59
C THR A 261 6.46 13.51 -12.26
N LEU A 262 7.71 13.69 -11.84
CA LEU A 262 8.05 14.38 -10.59
C LEU A 262 8.32 15.87 -10.85
N ARG A 263 7.84 16.72 -9.94
CA ARG A 263 8.07 18.16 -9.90
C ARG A 263 8.66 18.55 -8.55
N ASP A 264 9.19 19.77 -8.43
CA ASP A 264 9.64 20.26 -7.13
C ASP A 264 8.49 20.20 -6.12
N GLY A 265 8.74 19.58 -4.97
CA GLY A 265 7.75 19.38 -3.91
C GLY A 265 6.87 18.14 -4.08
N SER A 266 7.03 17.34 -5.15
CA SER A 266 6.25 16.10 -5.32
C SER A 266 6.49 15.15 -4.15
N ARG A 267 5.40 14.65 -3.58
CA ARG A 267 5.41 13.72 -2.45
C ARG A 267 5.25 12.30 -2.94
N ILE A 268 6.24 11.47 -2.69
CA ILE A 268 6.28 10.05 -3.06
C ILE A 268 6.15 9.26 -1.77
N VAL A 269 5.19 8.34 -1.69
CA VAL A 269 5.05 7.40 -0.58
C VAL A 269 5.38 6.01 -1.08
N VAL A 270 6.26 5.34 -0.33
CA VAL A 270 6.86 4.06 -0.66
C VAL A 270 6.79 3.20 0.61
N GLY A 271 5.93 2.17 0.63
CA GLY A 271 5.63 1.45 1.88
C GLY A 271 5.04 2.39 2.94
N SER A 272 5.66 2.46 4.12
CA SER A 272 5.33 3.47 5.16
C SER A 272 6.20 4.73 5.12
N THR A 273 7.16 4.82 4.19
CA THR A 273 8.09 5.95 4.12
C THR A 273 7.57 7.04 3.17
N THR A 274 7.51 8.28 3.67
CA THR A 274 7.26 9.47 2.84
C THR A 274 8.57 10.08 2.37
N ILE A 275 8.64 10.37 1.08
CA ILE A 275 9.78 10.96 0.39
C ILE A 275 9.29 12.24 -0.30
N VAL A 276 10.03 13.34 -0.16
CA VAL A 276 9.74 14.59 -0.89
C VAL A 276 10.82 14.83 -1.92
N TYR A 277 10.45 14.91 -3.19
CA TYR A 277 11.37 15.27 -4.26
C TYR A 277 11.53 16.78 -4.32
N ARG A 278 12.78 17.25 -4.36
CA ARG A 278 13.12 18.65 -4.53
C ARG A 278 14.06 18.84 -5.71
N GLN A 279 13.82 19.91 -6.45
CA GLN A 279 14.71 20.38 -7.51
C GLN A 279 14.81 21.90 -7.45
N ALA A 280 16.03 22.41 -7.49
CA ALA A 280 16.30 23.83 -7.62
C ALA A 280 17.14 24.07 -8.87
N GLU A 281 16.71 25.00 -9.73
CA GLU A 281 17.57 25.58 -10.75
C GLU A 281 18.65 26.41 -10.04
N GLY A 282 19.90 26.16 -10.41
CA GLY A 282 21.08 26.88 -9.89
C GLY A 282 21.50 27.99 -10.83
#